data_AF-A0A063BBA5-F1
#
_entry.id   AF-A0A063BBA5-F1
#
_cell.length_a   1.000
_cell.length_b   1.000
_cell.length_c   1.000
_cell.angle_alpha   90.00
_cell.angle_beta   90.00
_cell.angle_gamma   90.00
#
_symmetry.space_group_name_H-M   'P 1'
#
loop_
_entity.id
_entity.type
_entity.pdbx_description
1 polymer ?
#
loop_
_entity_poly.entity_id
_entity_poly.type
_entity_poly.pdbx_seq_one_letter_code
_entity_poly.pdbx_strand_id
1 'polypeptide(L)'
;MSIIHSESNNPAMNTSPLSVRAGTRRTAAAVAVLTLAGCANYIGIKSDKQIAPASQFAASQSLPAEGGPWPSLDWAGQFGDPQLPALIAEALDGSPTI
;
A
#
# COMPACT_ATOMS: atom_id res chain seq x y z
N MET A 1 9.80 -83.71 14.23
CA MET A 1 8.38 -83.94 14.59
C MET A 1 7.68 -82.59 14.58
N SER A 2 6.94 -82.32 13.51
CA SER A 2 6.04 -81.16 13.36
C SER A 2 4.82 -81.33 14.27
N ILE A 3 4.33 -80.28 14.92
CA ILE A 3 2.89 -80.11 15.19
C ILE A 3 2.56 -78.59 15.23
N ILE A 4 2.02 -78.00 14.15
CA ILE A 4 0.62 -77.63 13.85
C ILE A 4 0.23 -76.19 14.26
N HIS A 5 -0.13 -75.43 13.21
CA HIS A 5 -1.07 -74.30 13.10
C HIS A 5 -1.74 -73.73 14.36
N SER A 6 -1.76 -72.40 14.45
CA SER A 6 -3.01 -71.70 14.75
C SER A 6 -3.02 -70.30 14.12
N GLU A 7 -3.73 -70.22 12.99
CA GLU A 7 -4.03 -69.00 12.24
C GLU A 7 -5.18 -68.26 12.94
N SER A 8 -4.92 -67.09 13.52
CA SER A 8 -5.98 -66.18 13.96
C SER A 8 -6.27 -65.19 12.82
N ASN A 9 -7.22 -65.55 11.97
CA ASN A 9 -7.84 -64.61 11.04
C ASN A 9 -8.63 -63.57 11.83
N ASN A 10 -8.30 -62.30 11.66
CA ASN A 10 -9.21 -61.21 12.00
C ASN A 10 -9.29 -60.26 10.79
N PRO A 11 -10.47 -60.08 10.16
CA PRO A 11 -10.57 -59.21 8.99
C PRO A 11 -10.27 -57.77 9.40
N ALA A 12 -9.30 -57.19 8.70
CA ALA A 12 -8.88 -55.81 8.85
C ALA A 12 -10.09 -54.86 8.75
N MET A 13 -10.36 -54.10 9.81
CA MET A 13 -11.16 -52.89 9.72
C MET A 13 -10.33 -51.83 8.99
N ASN A 14 -10.45 -51.80 7.67
CA ASN A 14 -9.82 -50.77 6.85
C ASN A 14 -10.66 -49.49 6.91
N THR A 15 -10.35 -48.60 7.85
CA THR A 15 -10.87 -47.24 7.86
C THR A 15 -10.20 -46.45 6.75
N SER A 16 -10.84 -46.46 5.58
CA SER A 16 -10.41 -45.64 4.45
C SER A 16 -10.43 -44.16 4.86
N PRO A 17 -9.34 -43.40 4.69
CA PRO A 17 -9.37 -41.96 4.95
C PRO A 17 -10.22 -41.29 3.87
N LEU A 18 -11.16 -40.45 4.30
CA LEU A 18 -11.94 -39.61 3.40
C LEU A 18 -11.00 -38.81 2.51
N SER A 19 -11.07 -39.07 1.20
CA SER A 19 -10.28 -38.41 0.17
C SER A 19 -10.77 -36.96 -0.01
N VAL A 20 -10.17 -36.04 0.74
CA VAL A 20 -10.37 -34.59 0.58
C VAL A 20 -9.37 -34.07 -0.46
N ARG A 21 -9.58 -34.34 -1.76
CA ARG A 21 -8.64 -33.85 -2.79
C ARG A 21 -9.21 -33.13 -4.00
N ALA A 22 -10.53 -32.99 -4.15
CA ALA A 22 -11.10 -32.25 -5.27
C ALA A 22 -11.55 -30.81 -4.94
N GLY A 23 -11.92 -30.50 -3.68
CA GLY A 23 -12.39 -29.17 -3.28
C GLY A 23 -11.29 -28.18 -2.87
N THR A 24 -10.11 -28.69 -2.52
CA THR A 24 -9.06 -27.96 -1.77
C THR A 24 -8.29 -26.93 -2.61
N ARG A 25 -8.27 -27.07 -3.94
CA ARG A 25 -7.50 -26.16 -4.82
C ARG A 25 -8.20 -24.82 -5.05
N ARG A 26 -9.53 -24.83 -5.20
CA ARG A 26 -10.32 -23.60 -5.38
C ARG A 26 -10.36 -22.77 -4.10
N THR A 27 -10.43 -23.45 -2.94
CA THR A 27 -10.37 -22.79 -1.64
C THR A 27 -9.00 -22.17 -1.38
N ALA A 28 -7.90 -22.87 -1.70
CA ALA A 28 -6.55 -22.32 -1.58
C ALA A 28 -6.34 -21.07 -2.45
N ALA A 29 -6.83 -21.08 -3.70
CA ALA A 29 -6.74 -19.92 -4.59
C ALA A 29 -7.58 -18.73 -4.08
N ALA A 30 -8.81 -18.98 -3.61
CA ALA A 30 -9.67 -17.94 -3.04
C ALA A 30 -9.06 -17.31 -1.77
N VAL A 31 -8.46 -18.13 -0.89
CA VAL A 31 -7.76 -17.65 0.31
C VAL A 31 -6.54 -16.81 -0.07
N ALA A 32 -5.76 -17.21 -1.09
CA ALA A 32 -4.63 -16.43 -1.57
C ALA A 32 -5.05 -15.07 -2.14
N VAL A 33 -6.14 -15.00 -2.91
CA VAL A 33 -6.64 -13.71 -3.43
C VAL A 33 -7.10 -12.79 -2.29
N LEU A 34 -7.75 -13.35 -1.26
CA LEU A 34 -8.19 -12.58 -0.09
C LEU A 34 -7.00 -12.07 0.77
N THR A 35 -5.92 -12.83 0.89
CA THR A 35 -4.73 -12.37 1.64
C THR A 35 -3.95 -11.31 0.88
N LEU A 36 -3.87 -11.40 -0.46
CA LEU A 36 -3.22 -10.39 -1.29
C LEU A 36 -4.01 -9.08 -1.37
N ALA A 37 -5.34 -9.12 -1.22
CA ALA A 37 -6.20 -7.93 -1.21
C ALA A 37 -6.15 -7.11 0.09
N GLY A 38 -5.44 -7.58 1.12
CA GLY A 38 -5.43 -6.98 2.47
C GLY A 38 -4.26 -6.03 2.80
N CYS A 39 -3.31 -5.81 1.89
CA CYS A 39 -2.05 -5.13 2.24
C CYS A 39 -2.16 -3.59 2.39
N ALA A 40 -3.24 -2.96 1.93
CA ALA A 40 -3.48 -1.53 2.14
C ALA A 40 -4.98 -1.25 2.26
N ASN A 41 -5.38 -0.56 3.33
CA ASN A 41 -6.78 -0.19 3.57
C ASN A 41 -6.84 1.26 4.09
N TYR A 42 -7.85 2.00 3.67
CA TYR A 42 -8.06 3.40 4.05
C TYR A 42 -8.77 3.57 5.40
N ILE A 43 -9.12 2.47 6.08
CA ILE A 43 -9.67 2.53 7.43
C ILE A 43 -8.67 3.24 8.35
N GLY A 44 -9.11 4.36 8.92
CA GLY A 44 -8.29 5.19 9.80
C GLY A 44 -7.56 6.34 9.10
N ILE A 45 -7.58 6.41 7.76
CA ILE A 45 -7.05 7.57 7.02
C ILE A 45 -8.12 8.67 7.01
N LYS A 46 -8.09 9.50 8.05
CA LYS A 46 -8.85 10.73 8.16
C LYS A 46 -7.99 11.75 8.88
N SER A 47 -8.05 13.01 8.45
CA SER A 47 -7.40 14.09 9.20
C SER A 47 -8.17 14.30 10.51
N ASP A 48 -7.48 14.15 11.63
CA ASP A 48 -7.91 14.54 12.97
C ASP A 48 -7.38 15.93 13.35
N LYS A 49 -6.65 16.59 12.43
CA LYS A 49 -6.01 17.88 12.66
C LYS A 49 -6.97 19.02 12.33
N GLN A 50 -7.09 19.98 13.24
CA GLN A 50 -7.65 21.29 12.91
C GLN A 50 -6.62 22.14 12.17
N ILE A 51 -7.11 23.00 11.26
CA ILE A 51 -6.30 24.06 10.66
C ILE A 51 -5.82 24.97 11.77
N ALA A 52 -4.51 25.12 11.82
CA ALA A 52 -3.81 26.00 12.71
C ALA A 52 -4.16 27.49 12.43
N PRO A 53 -4.70 28.30 13.37
CA PRO A 53 -4.68 29.75 13.24
C PRO A 53 -3.27 30.29 12.99
N ALA A 54 -3.16 31.26 12.06
CA ALA A 54 -1.88 31.86 11.67
C ALA A 54 -1.05 32.41 12.85
N SER A 55 -1.72 32.88 13.91
CA SER A 55 -1.10 33.43 15.11
C SER A 55 -0.27 32.43 15.92
N GLN A 56 -0.40 31.12 15.67
CA GLN A 56 0.41 30.11 16.36
C GLN A 56 1.77 29.88 15.72
N PHE A 57 1.97 30.35 14.49
CA PHE A 57 3.25 30.26 13.80
C PHE A 57 4.06 31.51 14.12
N ALA A 58 5.37 31.34 14.34
CA ALA A 58 6.31 32.45 14.47
C ALA A 58 6.60 33.10 13.09
N ALA A 59 5.54 33.43 12.35
CA ALA A 59 5.61 33.95 10.99
C ALA A 59 6.22 35.35 10.95
N SER A 60 6.11 36.14 12.01
CA SER A 60 6.61 37.52 12.06
C SER A 60 8.11 37.66 11.77
N GLN A 61 8.91 36.61 11.99
CA GLN A 61 10.34 36.62 11.70
C GLN A 61 10.65 36.38 10.21
N SER A 62 9.83 35.58 9.52
CA SER A 62 10.06 35.17 8.12
C SER A 62 9.15 35.90 7.13
N LEU A 63 8.02 36.41 7.60
CA LEU A 63 6.94 37.07 6.86
C LEU A 63 6.50 38.31 7.66
N PRO A 64 7.33 39.36 7.69
CA PRO A 64 6.98 40.60 8.36
C PRO A 64 5.71 41.22 7.77
N ALA A 65 5.00 42.02 8.57
CA ALA A 65 3.67 42.57 8.24
C ALA A 65 3.69 43.70 7.18
N GLU A 66 4.73 43.76 6.35
CA GLU A 66 4.91 44.76 5.29
C GLU A 66 4.13 44.43 4.02
N GLY A 67 3.47 43.26 3.95
CA GLY A 67 2.67 42.86 2.80
C GLY A 67 3.52 42.69 1.54
N GLY A 68 4.69 42.05 1.69
CA GLY A 68 5.61 41.79 0.57
C GLY A 68 4.89 41.16 -0.63
N PRO A 69 5.25 41.54 -1.86
CA PRO A 69 4.58 41.04 -3.05
C PRO A 69 4.78 39.53 -3.15
N TRP A 70 3.71 38.81 -3.42
CA TRP A 70 3.83 37.41 -3.80
C TRP A 70 4.67 37.30 -5.07
N PRO A 71 5.56 36.29 -5.20
CA PRO A 71 6.37 36.13 -6.39
C PRO A 71 5.49 36.03 -7.64
N SER A 72 5.96 36.61 -8.75
CA SER A 72 5.28 36.48 -10.04
C SER A 72 5.25 35.01 -10.50
N LEU A 73 4.43 34.66 -11.49
CA LEU A 73 4.44 33.32 -12.08
C LEU A 73 5.80 32.98 -12.70
N ASP A 74 6.58 33.97 -13.09
CA ASP A 74 7.97 33.83 -13.56
C ASP A 74 8.99 33.97 -12.41
N TRP A 75 8.62 33.52 -11.21
CA TRP A 75 9.48 33.58 -10.02
C TRP A 75 10.86 32.95 -10.25
N ALA A 76 10.95 31.94 -11.12
CA ALA A 76 12.18 31.23 -11.42
C ALA A 76 13.22 32.09 -12.14
N GLY A 77 12.80 33.12 -12.89
CA GLY A 77 13.70 34.06 -13.57
C GLY A 77 14.60 34.84 -12.60
N GLN A 78 14.20 34.97 -11.33
CA GLN A 78 14.92 35.72 -10.31
C GLN A 78 16.22 35.04 -9.85
N PHE A 79 16.43 33.76 -10.16
CA PHE A 79 17.61 33.00 -9.74
C PHE A 79 18.85 33.22 -10.63
N GLY A 80 18.69 33.90 -11.77
CA GLY A 80 19.79 34.17 -12.70
C GLY A 80 20.35 32.92 -13.41
N ASP A 81 19.69 31.76 -13.25
CA ASP A 81 20.01 30.54 -13.96
C ASP A 81 19.15 30.46 -15.24
N PRO A 82 19.75 30.56 -16.44
CA PRO A 82 19.00 30.47 -17.70
C PRO A 82 18.47 29.06 -17.99
N GLN A 83 18.99 28.02 -17.32
CA GLN A 83 18.52 26.64 -17.51
C GLN A 83 17.24 26.36 -16.72
N LEU A 84 17.08 26.94 -15.53
CA LEU A 84 15.96 26.65 -14.63
C LEU A 84 14.58 26.92 -15.26
N PRO A 85 14.30 28.08 -15.90
CA PRO A 85 13.02 28.30 -16.56
C PRO A 85 12.73 27.31 -17.69
N ALA A 86 13.76 26.86 -18.42
CA ALA A 86 13.60 25.89 -19.50
C ALA A 86 13.21 24.51 -18.95
N LEU A 87 13.82 24.07 -17.85
CA LEU A 87 13.49 22.81 -17.18
C LEU A 87 12.07 22.84 -16.59
N ILE A 88 11.64 23.97 -16.03
CA ILE A 88 10.28 24.14 -15.53
C ILE A 88 9.27 24.05 -16.69
N ALA A 89 9.55 24.73 -17.81
CA ALA A 89 8.67 24.69 -18.98
C ALA A 89 8.54 23.26 -19.55
N GLU A 90 9.66 22.54 -19.67
CA GLU A 90 9.66 21.13 -20.10
C GLU A 90 8.84 20.25 -19.15
N ALA A 91 9.04 20.40 -17.84
CA ALA A 91 8.31 19.63 -16.84
C ALA A 91 6.80 19.89 -16.89
N LEU A 92 6.37 21.12 -17.17
CA LEU A 92 4.96 21.47 -17.29
C LEU A 92 4.34 20.95 -18.60
N ASP A 93 5.05 21.05 -19.73
CA ASP A 93 4.58 20.54 -21.03
C ASP A 93 4.33 19.02 -21.00
N GLY A 94 5.20 18.27 -20.31
CA GLY A 94 5.10 16.82 -20.16
C GLY A 94 4.15 16.34 -19.05
N SER A 95 3.47 17.24 -18.33
CA SER A 95 2.72 16.88 -17.12
C SER A 95 1.23 16.68 -17.41
N PRO A 96 0.69 15.45 -17.27
CA PRO A 96 -0.68 15.13 -17.68
C PRO A 96 -1.77 15.64 -16.73
N THR A 97 -1.38 16.25 -15.60
CA THR A 97 -2.28 16.64 -14.50
C THR A 97 -2.29 18.13 -14.19
N ILE A 98 -1.52 18.94 -14.93
CA ILE A 98 -1.47 20.41 -14.78
C ILE A 98 -2.00 21.07 -16.05
#